data_AF-A0A2J6XA19-F1
#
_entry.id   AF-A0A2J6XA19-F1
#
_cell.length_a   1.000
_cell.length_b   1.000
_cell.length_c   1.000
_cell.angle_alpha   90.00
_cell.angle_beta   90.00
_cell.angle_gamma   90.00
#
_symmetry.space_group_name_H-M   'P 1'
#
loop_
_entity.id
_entity.type
_entity.pdbx_description
1 polymer ?
#
loop_
_entity_poly.entity_id
_entity_poly.type
_entity_poly.pdbx_seq_one_letter_code
_entity_poly.pdbx_strand_id
1 'polypeptide(L)' 'VGDVDFESVKEVASYITPVPGGIGVLTTLMLFRNTLKAAKLQNKII' A
#
# COMPACT_ATOMS: atom_id res chain seq x y z
N VAL A 1 -8.29 7.97 11.44
CA VAL A 1 -7.80 7.22 12.62
C VAL A 1 -7.66 5.76 12.20
N GLY A 2 -6.54 5.11 12.52
CA GLY A 2 -6.28 3.68 12.23
C GLY A 2 -6.26 2.85 13.51
N ASP A 3 -5.81 1.60 13.42
CA ASP A 3 -5.85 0.64 14.54
C ASP A 3 -4.73 0.83 15.58
N VAL A 4 -3.71 1.64 15.26
CA VAL A 4 -2.52 1.86 16.09
C VAL A 4 -2.54 3.28 16.66
N ASP A 5 -2.25 3.41 17.95
CA ASP A 5 -1.89 4.68 18.56
C ASP A 5 -0.48 5.08 18.10
N PHE A 6 -0.42 5.96 17.11
CA PHE A 6 0.82 6.33 16.44
C PHE A 6 1.82 7.00 17.40
N GLU A 7 1.34 7.82 18.34
CA GLU A 7 2.22 8.62 19.20
C GLU A 7 2.95 7.77 20.24
N SER A 8 2.31 6.74 20.79
CA SER A 8 2.97 5.83 21.73
C SER A 8 3.94 4.86 21.04
N VAL A 9 3.66 4.49 19.79
CA VAL A 9 4.43 3.46 19.07
C VAL A 9 5.59 4.03 18.24
N LYS A 10 5.55 5.31 17.84
CA LYS A 10 6.59 5.92 16.98
C LYS A 10 8.01 5.89 17.57
N GLU A 11 8.15 5.87 18.90
CA GLU A 11 9.45 5.85 19.60
C GLU A 11 10.04 4.44 19.73
N VAL A 12 9.22 3.40 19.54
CA VAL A 12 9.62 1.99 19.68
C VAL A 12 9.80 1.32 18.31
N ALA A 13 8.93 1.64 17.35
CA ALA A 13 8.96 1.06 16.03
C ALA A 13 10.08 1.67 15.18
N SER A 14 10.89 0.83 14.52
CA SER A 14 11.90 1.32 13.57
C SER A 14 11.27 1.97 12.32
N TYR A 15 10.07 1.53 11.94
CA TYR A 15 9.26 2.10 10.86
C TYR A 15 7.78 1.99 11.22
N ILE A 16 7.00 3.04 10.92
CA ILE A 16 5.57 3.09 11.20
C ILE A 16 4.85 3.83 10.05
N THR A 17 3.70 3.32 9.62
CA THR A 17 2.90 3.96 8.57
C THR A 17 1.80 4.83 9.18
N PRO A 18 1.69 6.11 8.82
CA PRO A 18 0.67 6.99 9.38
C PRO A 18 -0.71 6.68 8.81
N VAL A 19 -1.75 7.04 9.56
CA VAL A 19 -3.14 7.02 9.08
C VAL A 19 -3.79 8.38 9.39
N PRO A 20 -4.16 9.19 8.38
CA PRO A 20 -4.14 8.90 6.95
C PRO A 20 -2.73 8.94 6.31
N GLY A 21 -2.62 8.46 5.07
CA GLY A 21 -1.38 8.56 4.27
C GLY A 21 -0.55 7.26 4.17
N GLY A 22 -0.97 6.19 4.84
CA GLY A 22 -0.31 4.89 4.78
C GLY A 22 -0.78 4.00 3.63
N ILE A 23 -1.11 2.75 3.95
CA ILE A 23 -1.33 1.67 2.98
C ILE A 23 -2.52 1.87 2.02
N GLY A 24 -3.48 2.74 2.35
CA GLY A 24 -4.69 2.93 1.55
C GLY A 24 -4.41 3.35 0.10
N VAL A 25 -3.46 4.26 -0.13
CA VAL A 25 -3.06 4.67 -1.48
C VAL A 25 -2.30 3.58 -2.23
N LEU A 26 -1.55 2.74 -1.51
CA LEU A 26 -0.84 1.61 -2.10
C LEU A 26 -1.80 0.51 -2.57
N THR A 27 -2.92 0.30 -1.89
CA THR A 27 -3.94 -0.69 -2.33
C THR A 27 -4.47 -0.34 -3.72
N THR A 28 -4.86 0.90 -3.95
CA THR A 28 -5.35 1.37 -5.27
C THR A 28 -4.25 1.26 -6.34
N LEU A 29 -3.01 1.65 -6.01
CA LEU A 29 -1.87 1.53 -6.92
C LEU A 29 -1.61 0.06 -7.30
N MET A 30 -1.64 -0.86 -6.33
CA MET A 30 -1.40 -2.27 -6.56
C MET A 30 -2.51 -2.92 -7.37
N LEU A 31 -3.75 -2.48 -7.21
CA LEU A 31 -4.86 -2.87 -8.09
C LEU A 31 -4.53 -2.51 -9.54
N PHE A 32 -4.16 -1.26 -9.82
CA PHE A 32 -3.78 -0.85 -11.18
C PHE A 32 -2.58 -1.64 -11.71
N ARG A 33 -1.55 -1.84 -10.89
CA ARG A 33 -0.36 -2.62 -11.28
C ARG A 33 -0.74 -4.05 -11.67
N ASN A 34 -1.59 -4.69 -10.88
CA ASN A 34 -2.02 -6.06 -11.13
C ASN A 34 -2.94 -6.14 -12.37
N THR A 35 -3.83 -5.18 -12.56
CA THR A 35 -4.68 -5.07 -13.76
C THR A 35 -3.82 -4.90 -15.02
N LEU A 36 -2.85 -3.99 -15.00
CA LEU A 36 -1.92 -3.80 -16.12
C LEU A 36 -1.09 -5.05 -16.39
N LYS A 37 -0.60 -5.72 -15.34
CA LYS A 37 0.12 -6.99 -15.47
C LYS A 37 -0.75 -8.06 -16.13
N ALA A 38 -2.01 -8.22 -15.68
CA ALA A 38 -2.95 -9.17 -16.26
C ALA A 38 -3.23 -8.87 -17.74
N ALA A 39 -3.47 -7.60 -18.09
CA ALA A 39 -3.69 -7.19 -19.47
C ALA A 39 -2.47 -7.51 -20.35
N LYS A 40 -1.25 -7.23 -19.88
CA LYS A 40 -0.03 -7.55 -20.65
C LYS A 40 0.15 -9.06 -20.86
N LEU A 41 -0.13 -9.89 -19.84
CA LEU A 41 -0.08 -11.34 -19.94
C LEU A 41 -1.11 -11.90 -20.93
N GLN A 42 -2.36 -11.40 -20.89
CA GLN A 42 -3.42 -11.81 -21.82
C GLN A 42 -3.09 -11.46 -23.27
N ASN A 43 -2.42 -10.32 -23.48
CA ASN A 43 -2.06 -9.83 -24.82
C ASN A 43 -0.66 -10.26 -25.27
N LYS A 44 0.06 -11.11 -24.51
CA LYS A 44 1.44 -11.57 -24.81
C LYS A 44 2.43 -10.42 -25.09
N ILE A 45 2.25 -9.31 -24.38
CA ILE A 45 3.13 -8.13 -24.46
C ILE A 45 4.40 -8.33 -23.58
N ILE A 46 4.42 -9.41 -22.80
CA ILE A 46 5.56 -9.91 -22.02
C ILE A 46 5.52 -11.44 -22.05
#